data_AF-A0A3L7NI47-F1
#
_entry.id   AF-A0A3L7NI47-F1
#
_cell.length_a   1.000
_cell.length_b   1.000
_cell.length_c   1.000
_cell.angle_alpha   90.00
_cell.angle_beta   90.00
_cell.angle_gamma   90.00
#
_symmetry.space_group_name_H-M   'P 1'
#
loop_
_entity.id
_entity.type
_entity.pdbx_description
1 polymer ?
#
loop_
_entity_poly.entity_id
_entity_poly.type
_entity_poly.pdbx_seq_one_letter_code
_entity_poly.pdbx_strand_id
1 'polypeptide(L)'
;MERRGPRQETSPAFPRWPPPVLPSRTFPSLSHHHSTTDSCHADHPVPWAAPAVIAATCGWLGRFPFAPGTLGAAAGIALSAGLTHLGISPLAELAAVVALCALGIPICTAAARRMGRGADPGGIVWDEMASVPLGLLVIPAAERTVTVFVVAFVLHRIFDIWKPFPCRQLERLPGGLGIMADDWGAAAWMAAILLVARG
;
A
#
# COMPACT_ATOMS: atom_id res chain seq x y z
N MET A 1 26.01 -70.79 3.60
CA MET A 1 26.37 -70.94 2.18
C MET A 1 25.08 -71.23 1.42
N GLU A 2 24.39 -70.20 0.89
CA GLU A 2 23.50 -70.36 -0.28
C GLU A 2 23.00 -69.00 -0.74
N ARG A 3 23.38 -68.63 -1.97
CA ARG A 3 22.93 -67.44 -2.69
C ARG A 3 21.54 -67.75 -3.26
N ARG A 4 20.51 -66.96 -2.94
CA ARG A 4 19.23 -67.00 -3.67
C ARG A 4 19.25 -65.91 -4.75
N GLY A 5 19.17 -66.36 -6.01
CA GLY A 5 19.11 -65.51 -7.21
C GLY A 5 17.79 -64.74 -7.34
N PRO A 6 17.71 -63.82 -8.31
CA PRO A 6 16.61 -62.85 -8.41
C PRO A 6 15.33 -63.49 -8.94
N ARG A 7 14.20 -63.06 -8.36
CA ARG A 7 12.84 -63.44 -8.71
C ARG A 7 12.47 -62.82 -10.07
N GLN A 8 12.09 -63.65 -11.05
CA GLN A 8 11.52 -63.18 -12.32
C GLN A 8 10.07 -62.74 -12.10
N GLU A 9 9.79 -61.44 -12.31
CA GLU A 9 8.43 -60.91 -12.40
C GLU A 9 7.87 -61.16 -13.80
N THR A 10 6.82 -61.99 -13.89
CA THR A 10 6.03 -62.16 -15.10
C THR A 10 4.93 -61.09 -15.13
N SER A 11 5.09 -60.09 -15.99
CA SER A 11 4.03 -59.10 -16.28
C SER A 11 2.93 -59.75 -17.14
N PRO A 12 1.63 -59.60 -16.82
CA PRO A 12 0.57 -60.09 -17.69
C PRO A 12 0.42 -59.19 -18.93
N ALA A 13 0.18 -59.82 -20.08
CA ALA A 13 -0.04 -59.15 -21.36
C ALA A 13 -1.41 -58.45 -21.38
N PHE A 14 -1.44 -57.14 -21.56
CA PHE A 14 -2.66 -56.38 -21.83
C PHE A 14 -3.05 -56.48 -23.32
N PRO A 15 -4.34 -56.63 -23.66
CA PRO A 15 -4.79 -56.67 -25.05
C PRO A 15 -4.66 -55.30 -25.71
N ARG A 16 -4.04 -55.25 -26.91
CA ARG A 16 -3.94 -54.03 -27.72
C ARG A 16 -5.28 -53.77 -28.40
N TRP A 17 -5.94 -52.67 -28.04
CA TRP A 17 -7.06 -52.14 -28.81
C TRP A 17 -6.54 -51.46 -30.09
N PRO A 18 -7.19 -51.61 -31.25
CA PRO A 18 -6.85 -50.82 -32.43
C PRO A 18 -7.25 -49.34 -32.19
N PRO A 19 -6.48 -48.37 -32.71
CA PRO A 19 -6.81 -46.96 -32.57
C PRO A 19 -8.09 -46.61 -33.35
N PRO A 20 -8.90 -45.66 -32.86
CA PRO A 20 -10.12 -45.24 -33.55
C PRO A 20 -9.78 -44.49 -34.84
N VAL A 21 -10.48 -44.84 -35.93
CA VAL A 21 -10.42 -44.14 -37.21
C VAL A 21 -11.23 -42.86 -37.10
N LEU A 22 -10.56 -41.70 -37.10
CA LEU A 22 -11.22 -40.39 -37.12
C LEU A 22 -11.58 -40.01 -38.57
N PRO A 23 -12.80 -39.51 -38.84
CA PRO A 23 -13.18 -39.03 -40.16
C PRO A 23 -12.42 -37.74 -40.51
N SER A 24 -11.85 -37.69 -41.72
CA SER A 24 -11.16 -36.53 -42.26
C SER A 24 -12.14 -35.37 -42.47
N ARG A 25 -12.15 -34.41 -41.55
CA ARG A 25 -12.85 -33.13 -41.73
C ARG A 25 -11.99 -32.19 -42.58
N THR A 26 -12.39 -31.98 -43.82
CA THR A 26 -11.96 -30.84 -44.63
C THR A 26 -12.59 -29.57 -44.04
N PHE A 27 -11.76 -28.70 -43.47
CA PHE A 27 -12.18 -27.36 -43.04
C PHE A 27 -12.07 -26.38 -44.21
N PRO A 28 -13.08 -25.52 -44.44
CA PRO A 28 -12.95 -24.40 -45.38
C PRO A 28 -11.90 -23.43 -44.83
N SER A 29 -11.01 -22.96 -45.71
CA SER A 29 -10.04 -21.89 -45.48
C SER A 29 -10.76 -20.61 -45.02
N LEU A 30 -10.91 -20.47 -43.70
CA LEU A 30 -11.24 -19.20 -43.07
C LEU A 30 -9.97 -18.34 -43.11
N SER A 31 -10.03 -17.30 -43.93
CA SER A 31 -9.09 -16.18 -43.97
C SER A 31 -8.75 -15.75 -42.55
N HIS A 32 -7.49 -15.94 -42.17
CA HIS A 32 -6.91 -15.39 -40.95
C HIS A 32 -6.96 -13.86 -41.00
N HIS A 33 -8.00 -13.27 -40.43
CA HIS A 33 -7.82 -12.01 -39.72
C HIS A 33 -7.17 -12.33 -38.38
N HIS A 34 -5.84 -12.46 -38.44
CA HIS A 34 -4.99 -12.23 -37.28
C HIS A 34 -5.10 -10.75 -36.92
N SER A 35 -6.03 -10.43 -36.02
CA SER A 35 -5.96 -9.22 -35.22
C SER A 35 -4.81 -9.41 -34.23
N THR A 36 -3.57 -9.33 -34.71
CA THR A 36 -2.39 -9.19 -33.87
C THR A 36 -2.51 -7.90 -33.07
N THR A 37 -2.72 -8.04 -31.77
CA THR A 37 -1.91 -7.53 -30.64
C THR A 37 -2.86 -7.54 -29.44
N ASP A 38 -2.81 -8.54 -28.55
CA ASP A 38 -1.76 -8.66 -27.53
C ASP A 38 -1.23 -7.28 -27.13
N SER A 39 -2.09 -6.44 -26.56
CA SER A 39 -1.62 -5.39 -25.65
C SER A 39 -1.18 -6.07 -24.36
N CYS A 40 0.01 -6.66 -24.40
CA CYS A 40 0.88 -6.67 -23.23
C CYS A 40 0.77 -5.28 -22.60
N HIS A 41 0.20 -5.19 -21.40
CA HIS A 41 0.00 -3.94 -20.68
C HIS A 41 1.37 -3.27 -20.53
N ALA A 42 1.74 -2.40 -21.47
CA ALA A 42 2.89 -1.54 -21.31
C ALA A 42 2.59 -0.69 -20.09
N ASP A 43 3.41 -0.81 -19.05
CA ASP A 43 3.37 0.08 -17.89
C ASP A 43 3.55 1.50 -18.42
N HIS A 44 2.43 2.22 -18.51
CA HIS A 44 2.40 3.59 -18.96
C HIS A 44 3.08 4.40 -17.84
N PRO A 45 3.97 5.34 -18.19
CA PRO A 45 4.68 6.11 -17.18
C PRO A 45 3.68 6.80 -16.26
N VAL A 46 4.00 6.84 -14.96
CA VAL A 46 3.15 7.47 -13.95
C VAL A 46 2.81 8.90 -14.38
N PRO A 47 1.51 9.28 -14.43
CA PRO A 47 1.11 10.62 -14.84
C PRO A 47 1.32 11.61 -13.69
N TRP A 48 2.56 11.99 -13.44
CA TRP A 48 2.96 12.86 -12.32
C TRP A 48 2.28 14.23 -12.32
N ALA A 49 1.76 14.69 -13.46
CA ALA A 49 1.01 15.94 -13.58
C ALA A 49 -0.49 15.80 -13.19
N ALA A 50 -0.99 14.58 -12.95
CA ALA A 50 -2.37 14.38 -12.57
C ALA A 50 -2.64 14.97 -11.17
N PRO A 51 -3.71 15.76 -10.97
CA PRO A 51 -3.97 16.43 -9.68
C PRO A 51 -3.99 15.48 -8.48
N ALA A 52 -4.57 14.28 -8.63
CA ALA A 52 -4.60 13.28 -7.58
C ALA A 52 -3.20 12.74 -7.22
N VAL A 53 -2.31 12.59 -8.21
CA VAL A 53 -0.93 12.13 -8.00
C VAL A 53 -0.11 13.23 -7.33
N ILE A 54 -0.24 14.48 -7.78
CA ILE A 54 0.39 15.64 -7.12
C ILE A 54 -0.06 15.74 -5.67
N ALA A 55 -1.36 15.62 -5.41
CA ALA A 55 -1.89 15.66 -4.05
C ALA A 55 -1.35 14.50 -3.21
N ALA A 56 -1.50 13.25 -3.67
CA ALA A 56 -1.08 12.06 -2.94
C ALA A 56 0.43 12.01 -2.63
N THR A 57 1.25 12.66 -3.45
CA THR A 57 2.72 12.77 -3.27
C THR A 57 3.14 13.98 -2.45
N CYS A 58 2.18 14.73 -1.89
CA CYS A 58 2.40 16.02 -1.22
C CYS A 58 3.24 16.98 -2.09
N GLY A 59 2.88 17.08 -3.36
CA GLY A 59 3.61 17.83 -4.39
C GLY A 59 4.73 17.00 -5.02
N TRP A 60 5.93 17.11 -4.46
CA TRP A 60 7.13 16.44 -4.98
C TRP A 60 7.80 15.53 -3.95
N LEU A 61 7.31 15.45 -2.72
CA LEU A 61 7.92 14.67 -1.65
C LEU A 61 7.89 13.18 -1.96
N GLY A 62 6.75 12.67 -2.42
CA GLY A 62 6.58 11.28 -2.85
C GLY A 62 7.39 10.88 -4.09
N ARG A 63 8.11 11.81 -4.71
CA ARG A 63 8.99 11.56 -5.86
C ARG A 63 10.45 11.42 -5.47
N PHE A 64 10.77 11.65 -4.20
CA PHE A 64 12.13 11.56 -3.73
C PHE A 64 12.59 10.09 -3.73
N PRO A 65 13.77 9.78 -4.28
CA PRO A 65 14.17 8.40 -4.54
C PRO A 65 14.50 7.59 -3.28
N PHE A 66 14.70 8.24 -2.13
CA PHE A 66 15.12 7.59 -0.89
C PHE A 66 14.13 7.85 0.23
N ALA A 67 13.43 6.81 0.67
CA ALA A 67 12.46 6.87 1.77
C ALA A 67 11.45 8.03 1.64
N PRO A 68 10.67 8.10 0.53
CA PRO A 68 9.59 9.09 0.38
C PRO A 68 8.69 9.15 1.61
N GLY A 69 8.46 8.00 2.25
CA GLY A 69 7.66 7.95 3.46
C GLY A 69 8.25 8.68 4.69
N THR A 70 9.58 8.82 4.73
CA THR A 70 10.21 9.66 5.75
C THR A 70 9.87 11.14 5.54
N LEU A 71 9.76 11.58 4.27
CA LEU A 71 9.36 12.93 3.95
C LEU A 71 7.87 13.18 4.19
N GLY A 72 7.01 12.18 3.97
CA GLY A 72 5.59 12.23 4.33
C GLY A 72 5.38 12.46 5.82
N ALA A 73 5.98 11.60 6.65
CA ALA A 73 5.93 11.75 8.09
C ALA A 73 6.54 13.09 8.58
N ALA A 74 7.65 13.52 7.99
CA ALA A 74 8.24 14.83 8.31
C ALA A 74 7.33 16.01 7.92
N ALA A 75 6.62 15.91 6.79
CA ALA A 75 5.61 16.88 6.40
C ALA A 75 4.43 16.90 7.38
N GLY A 76 4.02 15.74 7.90
CA GLY A 76 3.03 15.63 8.97
C GLY A 76 3.46 16.32 10.28
N ILE A 77 4.73 16.18 10.67
CA ILE A 77 5.31 16.93 11.81
C ILE A 77 5.29 18.43 11.55
N ALA A 78 5.76 18.87 10.38
CA ALA A 78 5.78 20.28 10.02
C ALA A 78 4.37 20.89 10.02
N LEU A 79 3.39 20.14 9.53
CA LEU A 79 1.97 20.52 9.57
C LEU A 79 1.48 20.66 11.01
N SER A 80 1.70 19.66 11.88
CA SER A 80 1.27 19.72 13.28
C SER A 80 1.94 20.86 14.06
N ALA A 81 3.24 21.10 13.82
CA ALA A 81 3.95 22.25 14.38
C ALA A 81 3.36 23.58 13.89
N GLY A 82 3.05 23.69 12.60
CA GLY A 82 2.40 24.87 12.02
C GLY A 82 1.03 25.16 12.64
N LEU A 83 0.17 24.14 12.77
CA LEU A 83 -1.14 24.27 13.43
C LEU A 83 -0.99 24.71 14.88
N THR A 84 -0.01 24.15 15.59
CA THR A 84 0.32 24.53 16.99
C THR A 84 0.77 25.99 17.07
N HIS A 85 1.66 26.44 16.17
CA HIS A 85 2.14 27.81 16.12
C HIS A 85 1.05 28.83 15.75
N LEU A 86 0.09 28.45 14.91
CA LEU A 86 -1.06 29.29 14.55
C LEU A 86 -2.05 29.46 15.72
N GLY A 87 -1.94 28.66 16.78
CA GLY A 87 -2.78 28.77 17.97
C GLY A 87 -4.27 28.52 17.69
N ILE A 88 -4.58 27.66 16.70
CA ILE A 88 -5.96 27.35 16.36
C ILE A 88 -6.66 26.61 17.51
N SER A 89 -7.99 26.70 17.59
CA SER A 89 -8.74 26.01 18.62
C SER A 89 -8.63 24.49 18.47
N PRO A 90 -8.70 23.70 19.56
CA PRO A 90 -8.65 22.23 19.47
C PRO A 90 -9.72 21.64 18.54
N LEU A 91 -10.91 22.28 18.48
CA LEU A 91 -11.98 21.86 17.57
C LEU A 91 -11.62 22.13 16.10
N ALA A 92 -11.00 23.28 15.81
CA ALA A 92 -10.54 23.60 14.46
C ALA A 92 -9.41 22.67 14.01
N GLU A 93 -8.49 22.33 14.92
CA GLU A 93 -7.42 21.36 14.66
C GLU A 93 -8.00 19.97 14.36
N LEU A 94 -8.89 19.47 15.22
CA LEU A 94 -9.57 18.21 15.01
C LEU A 94 -10.31 18.19 13.66
N ALA A 95 -11.06 19.24 13.35
CA ALA A 95 -11.77 19.36 12.08
C ALA A 95 -10.82 19.33 10.88
N ALA A 96 -9.67 20.03 10.96
CA ALA A 96 -8.66 20.05 9.90
C ALA A 96 -8.04 18.66 9.69
N VAL A 97 -7.65 17.97 10.77
CA VAL A 97 -7.07 16.63 10.70
C VAL A 97 -8.09 15.62 10.16
N VAL A 98 -9.33 15.64 10.63
CA VAL A 98 -10.40 14.77 10.12
C VAL A 98 -10.65 15.04 8.64
N ALA A 99 -10.64 16.30 8.21
CA ALA A 99 -10.77 16.66 6.80
C ALA A 99 -9.61 16.11 5.96
N LEU A 100 -8.36 16.21 6.42
CA LEU A 100 -7.19 15.64 5.74
C LEU A 100 -7.30 14.12 5.59
N CYS A 101 -7.71 13.42 6.64
CA CYS A 101 -7.94 11.98 6.62
C CYS A 101 -9.06 11.59 5.65
N ALA A 102 -10.19 12.30 5.69
CA ALA A 102 -11.33 12.03 4.83
C ALA A 102 -11.04 12.32 3.35
N LEU A 103 -10.34 13.41 3.05
CA LEU A 103 -9.91 13.77 1.69
C LEU A 103 -8.84 12.82 1.16
N GLY A 104 -8.01 12.25 2.04
CA GLY A 104 -6.99 11.27 1.69
C GLY A 104 -7.56 10.04 1.01
N ILE A 105 -8.71 9.52 1.46
CA ILE A 105 -9.32 8.31 0.89
C ILE A 105 -9.53 8.43 -0.63
N PRO A 106 -10.31 9.41 -1.16
CA PRO A 106 -10.49 9.55 -2.60
C PRO A 106 -9.20 9.95 -3.33
N ILE A 107 -8.32 10.76 -2.72
CA ILE A 107 -7.05 11.17 -3.32
C ILE A 107 -6.14 9.97 -3.54
N CYS A 108 -5.83 9.21 -2.49
CA CYS A 108 -4.99 8.03 -2.53
C CYS A 108 -5.60 6.94 -3.42
N THR A 109 -6.92 6.75 -3.36
CA THR A 109 -7.63 5.84 -4.28
C THR A 109 -7.39 6.22 -5.74
N ALA A 110 -7.51 7.51 -6.06
CA ALA A 110 -7.42 8.00 -7.42
C ALA A 110 -5.96 8.07 -7.91
N ALA A 111 -5.00 8.29 -7.01
CA ALA A 111 -3.57 8.21 -7.29
C ALA A 111 -3.12 6.77 -7.53
N ALA A 112 -3.46 5.84 -6.64
CA ALA A 112 -3.12 4.41 -6.77
C ALA A 112 -3.61 3.82 -8.09
N ARG A 113 -4.84 4.16 -8.52
CA ARG A 113 -5.36 3.73 -9.84
C ARG A 113 -4.57 4.28 -11.02
N ARG A 114 -4.04 5.50 -10.93
CA ARG A 114 -3.31 6.17 -12.01
C ARG A 114 -1.84 5.77 -12.06
N MET A 115 -1.26 5.49 -10.91
CA MET A 115 0.11 5.00 -10.78
C MET A 115 0.23 3.54 -11.26
N GLY A 116 -0.88 2.79 -11.25
CA GLY A 116 -0.95 1.45 -11.83
C GLY A 116 -0.32 0.39 -10.93
N ARG A 117 -0.22 -0.85 -11.43
CA ARG A 117 0.28 -2.01 -10.66
C ARG A 117 1.81 -2.14 -10.66
N GLY A 118 2.52 -1.34 -11.46
CA GLY A 118 3.98 -1.35 -11.57
C GLY A 118 4.69 -0.17 -10.87
N ALA A 119 3.95 0.83 -10.39
CA ALA A 119 4.53 1.90 -9.59
C ALA A 119 4.65 1.47 -8.14
N ASP A 120 5.79 1.78 -7.51
CA ASP A 120 5.96 1.62 -6.07
C ASP A 120 4.89 2.44 -5.35
N PRO A 121 3.97 1.81 -4.59
CA PRO A 121 2.99 2.54 -3.79
C PRO A 121 3.66 3.48 -2.78
N GLY A 122 4.94 3.29 -2.46
CA GLY A 122 5.70 4.16 -1.55
C GLY A 122 5.79 5.63 -1.96
N GLY A 123 5.40 6.00 -3.19
CA GLY A 123 5.28 7.41 -3.59
C GLY A 123 4.02 8.13 -3.07
N ILE A 124 3.03 7.40 -2.57
CA ILE A 124 1.89 7.99 -1.88
C ILE A 124 2.34 8.27 -0.44
N VAL A 125 2.33 9.54 -0.04
CA VAL A 125 2.82 10.01 1.27
C VAL A 125 1.79 10.87 2.01
N TRP A 126 0.60 11.01 1.43
CA TRP A 126 -0.51 11.77 2.03
C TRP A 126 -1.05 11.09 3.29
N ASP A 127 -1.14 9.76 3.26
CA ASP A 127 -1.47 8.89 4.38
C ASP A 127 -0.61 9.20 5.61
N GLU A 128 0.71 9.22 5.45
CA GLU A 128 1.65 9.50 6.54
C GLU A 128 1.60 10.96 6.99
N MET A 129 1.52 11.90 6.03
CA MET A 129 1.37 13.33 6.32
C MET A 129 0.11 13.60 7.14
N ALA A 130 -0.98 12.90 6.86
CA ALA A 130 -2.26 13.06 7.55
C ALA A 130 -2.33 12.28 8.88
N SER A 131 -1.66 11.12 8.97
CA SER A 131 -1.73 10.25 10.15
C SER A 131 -0.86 10.73 11.31
N VAL A 132 0.26 11.42 11.06
CA VAL A 132 1.09 12.00 12.13
C VAL A 132 0.33 13.04 12.97
N PRO A 133 -0.32 14.09 12.40
CA PRO A 133 -1.19 14.98 13.16
C PRO A 133 -2.32 14.27 13.89
N LEU A 134 -2.90 13.22 13.27
CA LEU A 134 -3.97 12.43 13.88
C LEU A 134 -3.54 11.81 15.22
N GLY A 135 -2.37 11.19 15.28
CA GLY A 135 -1.89 10.62 16.54
C GLY A 135 -1.44 11.68 17.55
N LEU A 136 -1.01 12.87 17.10
CA LEU A 136 -0.62 13.98 17.98
C LEU A 136 -1.81 14.72 18.61
N LEU A 137 -3.06 14.49 18.17
CA LEU A 137 -4.26 15.08 18.77
C LEU A 137 -4.42 14.74 20.26
N VAL A 138 -3.81 13.64 20.74
CA VAL A 138 -3.86 13.24 22.17
C VAL A 138 -2.98 14.11 23.08
N ILE A 139 -2.05 14.87 22.50
CA ILE A 139 -1.19 15.81 23.22
C ILE A 139 -1.72 17.22 22.98
N PRO A 140 -2.12 17.97 24.03
CA PRO A 140 -2.56 19.35 23.90
C PRO A 140 -1.51 20.20 23.22
N ALA A 141 -1.93 21.11 22.34
CA ALA A 141 -1.04 21.99 21.59
C ALA A 141 0.00 22.72 22.49
N ALA A 142 -0.41 23.15 23.68
CA ALA A 142 0.47 23.80 24.65
C ALA A 142 1.60 22.92 25.21
N GLU A 143 1.48 21.59 25.12
CA GLU A 143 2.44 20.62 25.66
C GLU A 143 3.34 20.03 24.56
N ARG A 144 3.12 20.37 23.29
CA ARG A 144 3.88 19.84 22.15
C ARG A 144 5.24 20.52 22.02
N THR A 145 6.21 20.01 22.78
CA THR A 145 7.61 20.42 22.67
C THR A 145 8.28 19.82 21.44
N VAL A 146 9.48 20.33 21.09
CA VAL A 146 10.34 19.73 20.05
C VAL A 146 10.58 18.23 20.32
N THR A 147 10.77 17.85 21.59
CA THR A 147 10.93 16.44 21.98
C THR A 147 9.70 15.61 21.64
N VAL A 148 8.48 16.13 21.88
CA VAL A 148 7.24 15.42 21.52
C VAL A 148 7.18 15.20 20.01
N PHE A 149 7.52 16.19 19.20
CA PHE A 149 7.54 16.04 17.74
C PHE A 149 8.58 15.01 17.27
N VAL A 150 9.79 15.02 17.83
CA VAL A 150 10.83 14.04 17.49
C VAL A 150 10.39 12.63 17.89
N VAL A 151 9.83 12.46 19.09
CA VAL A 151 9.34 11.16 19.57
C VAL A 151 8.17 10.68 18.71
N ALA A 152 7.21 11.55 18.39
CA ALA A 152 6.09 11.23 17.52
C ALA A 152 6.58 10.78 16.13
N PHE A 153 7.51 11.51 15.52
CA PHE A 153 8.12 11.12 14.25
C PHE A 153 8.73 9.73 14.31
N VAL A 154 9.57 9.46 15.32
CA VAL A 154 10.24 8.16 15.48
C VAL A 154 9.23 7.04 15.70
N LEU A 155 8.26 7.23 16.59
CA LEU A 155 7.24 6.22 16.91
C LEU A 155 6.36 5.92 15.69
N HIS A 156 5.87 6.94 15.00
CA HIS A 156 5.08 6.77 13.78
C HIS A 156 5.85 5.93 12.76
N ARG A 157 7.12 6.27 12.48
CA ARG A 157 7.95 5.50 11.54
C ARG A 157 8.18 4.06 12.00
N ILE A 158 8.41 3.83 13.30
CA ILE A 158 8.55 2.47 13.84
C ILE A 158 7.28 1.66 13.57
N PHE A 159 6.10 2.22 13.87
CA PHE A 159 4.84 1.49 13.71
C PHE A 159 4.39 1.34 12.26
N ASP A 160 4.68 2.31 11.40
CA ASP A 160 4.44 2.22 9.95
C ASP A 160 5.34 1.15 9.30
N ILE A 161 6.61 1.05 9.70
CA ILE A 161 7.52 0.03 9.14
C ILE A 161 7.21 -1.35 9.72
N TRP A 162 6.96 -1.44 11.03
CA TRP A 162 6.74 -2.73 11.71
C TRP A 162 5.34 -3.29 11.45
N LYS A 163 4.33 -2.42 11.32
CA LYS A 163 2.91 -2.75 11.16
C LYS A 163 2.43 -3.79 12.18
N PRO A 164 2.41 -3.46 13.48
CA PRO A 164 1.87 -4.35 14.50
C PRO A 164 0.39 -4.65 14.25
N PHE A 165 -0.13 -5.71 14.84
CA PHE A 165 -1.57 -5.96 14.83
C PHE A 165 -2.31 -4.76 15.47
N PRO A 166 -3.41 -4.24 14.90
CA PRO A 166 -4.11 -4.70 13.69
C PRO A 166 -3.73 -3.96 12.38
N CYS A 167 -2.70 -3.08 12.35
CA CYS A 167 -2.32 -2.25 11.19
C CYS A 167 -2.23 -3.06 9.88
N ARG A 168 -1.57 -4.22 9.92
CA ARG A 168 -1.39 -5.09 8.75
C ARG A 168 -2.70 -5.66 8.18
N GLN A 169 -3.76 -5.70 8.96
CA GLN A 169 -5.07 -6.15 8.50
C GLN A 169 -5.84 -5.03 7.78
N LEU A 170 -5.53 -3.77 8.11
CA LEU A 170 -6.19 -2.60 7.55
C LEU A 170 -5.82 -2.39 6.07
N GLU A 171 -4.62 -2.80 5.66
CA GLU A 171 -4.19 -2.83 4.25
C GLU A 171 -5.11 -3.69 3.34
N ARG A 172 -5.90 -4.61 3.93
CA ARG A 172 -6.85 -5.44 3.18
C ARG A 172 -8.10 -4.68 2.76
N LEU A 173 -8.33 -3.48 3.30
CA LEU A 173 -9.43 -2.62 2.88
C LEU A 173 -9.20 -2.10 1.46
N PRO A 174 -10.27 -1.89 0.67
CA PRO A 174 -10.13 -1.58 -0.73
C PRO A 174 -9.63 -0.14 -0.97
N GLY A 175 -8.72 0.00 -1.94
CA GLY A 175 -8.29 1.29 -2.48
C GLY A 175 -7.62 2.19 -1.44
N GLY A 176 -7.88 3.49 -1.52
CA GLY A 176 -7.29 4.48 -0.62
C GLY A 176 -7.76 4.36 0.83
N LEU A 177 -8.83 3.63 1.11
CA LEU A 177 -9.20 3.36 2.51
C LEU A 177 -8.16 2.46 3.18
N GLY A 178 -7.67 1.44 2.49
CA GLY A 178 -6.60 0.58 3.02
C GLY A 178 -5.28 1.33 3.22
N ILE A 179 -4.94 2.21 2.27
CA ILE A 179 -3.76 3.09 2.29
C ILE A 179 -3.82 4.12 3.43
N MET A 180 -4.99 4.65 3.76
CA MET A 180 -5.10 5.58 4.88
C MET A 180 -5.16 4.85 6.22
N ALA A 181 -5.84 3.69 6.25
CA ALA A 181 -6.15 3.01 7.50
C ALA A 181 -4.94 2.32 8.14
N ASP A 182 -4.00 1.78 7.36
CA ASP A 182 -2.77 1.19 7.92
C ASP A 182 -1.95 2.23 8.71
N ASP A 183 -1.86 3.43 8.15
CA ASP A 183 -1.21 4.62 8.70
C ASP A 183 -1.95 5.19 9.92
N TRP A 184 -3.30 5.19 9.88
CA TRP A 184 -4.10 5.52 11.06
C TRP A 184 -3.87 4.53 12.21
N GLY A 185 -3.66 3.25 11.89
CA GLY A 185 -3.27 2.25 12.87
C GLY A 185 -1.90 2.57 13.49
N ALA A 186 -0.92 2.95 12.67
CA ALA A 186 0.40 3.37 13.16
C ALA A 186 0.31 4.62 14.06
N ALA A 187 -0.50 5.60 13.66
CA ALA A 187 -0.80 6.79 14.46
C ALA A 187 -1.49 6.46 15.79
N ALA A 188 -2.40 5.48 15.81
CA ALA A 188 -3.05 5.03 17.04
C ALA A 188 -2.06 4.40 18.03
N TRP A 189 -1.11 3.59 17.54
CA TRP A 189 -0.04 3.04 18.38
C TRP A 189 0.90 4.13 18.91
N MET A 190 1.30 5.06 18.06
CA MET A 190 2.05 6.24 18.48
C MET A 190 1.30 7.01 19.58
N ALA A 191 0.02 7.31 19.37
CA ALA A 191 -0.82 8.03 20.32
C ALA A 191 -0.92 7.31 21.67
N ALA A 192 -1.08 5.98 21.66
CA ALA A 192 -1.14 5.18 22.88
C ALA A 192 0.16 5.30 23.71
N ILE A 193 1.33 5.21 23.06
CA ILE A 193 2.61 5.36 23.74
C ILE A 193 2.80 6.78 24.29
N LEU A 194 2.45 7.80 23.51
CA LEU A 194 2.54 9.20 23.95
C LEU A 194 1.63 9.49 25.16
N LEU A 195 0.42 8.92 25.18
CA LEU A 195 -0.50 9.02 26.32
C LEU A 195 0.07 8.35 27.58
N VAL A 196 0.63 7.15 27.45
CA VAL A 196 1.25 6.44 28.57
C VAL A 196 2.46 7.20 29.12
N ALA A 197 3.27 7.82 28.25
CA ALA A 197 4.43 8.60 28.67
C ALA A 197 4.09 9.95 29.32
N ARG A 198 2.84 10.42 29.17
CA ARG A 198 2.35 11.69 29.73
C ARG A 198 1.74 11.52 31.12
N GLY A 199 1.21 10.33 31.43
CA GLY A 199 0.61 9.98 32.74
C GLY A 199 1.66 9.59 33.77
#